data_AF-A0A1L7LKG8-F1
#
_entry.id   AF-A0A1L7LKG8-F1
#
_cell.length_a   1.000
_cell.length_b   1.000
_cell.length_c   1.000
_cell.angle_alpha   90.00
_cell.angle_beta   90.00
_cell.angle_gamma   90.00
#
_symmetry.space_group_name_H-M   'P 1'
#
loop_
_entity.id
_entity.type
_entity.pdbx_description
1 polymer ?
#
loop_
_entity_poly.entity_id
_entity_poly.type
_entity_poly.pdbx_seq_one_letter_code
_entity_poly.pdbx_strand_id
1 'polypeptide(L)'
;MVKVKISSNPYQKEILFDKWNNQAGVWKSISYQNNENSKLISDKMKRSFLPFTVKEIIDIIIEEYDDGSDIELQFEGTDDEFQELIYLVKEAPYSRIKVLKGGDP
;
A
#
# COMPACT_ATOMS: atom_id res chain seq x y z
N MET A 1 7.30 -0.20 -13.72
CA MET A 1 6.33 -1.03 -12.97
C MET A 1 6.61 -0.86 -11.51
N VAL A 2 5.65 -0.26 -10.82
CA VAL A 2 5.73 0.07 -9.40
C VAL A 2 5.09 -1.07 -8.63
N LYS A 3 5.77 -1.59 -7.61
CA LYS A 3 5.15 -2.54 -6.68
C LYS A 3 5.28 -2.03 -5.25
N VAL A 4 4.15 -1.98 -4.56
CA VAL A 4 4.06 -1.56 -3.16
C VAL A 4 3.33 -2.65 -2.40
N LYS A 5 3.79 -2.96 -1.21
CA LYS A 5 3.12 -3.86 -0.26
C LYS A 5 2.49 -3.03 0.84
N ILE A 6 1.26 -3.39 1.21
CA ILE A 6 0.53 -2.86 2.36
C ILE A 6 0.26 -4.04 3.29
N SER A 7 0.81 -4.01 4.49
CA SER A 7 0.55 -5.02 5.52
C SER A 7 -0.23 -4.36 6.67
N SER A 8 -1.52 -4.67 6.79
CA SER A 8 -2.43 -4.17 7.82
C SER A 8 -2.58 -5.19 8.95
N ASN A 9 -2.38 -4.76 10.19
CA ASN A 9 -2.71 -5.52 11.39
C ASN A 9 -3.71 -4.71 12.25
N PRO A 10 -5.03 -4.94 12.08
CA PRO A 10 -6.06 -4.21 12.83
C PRO A 10 -5.96 -4.39 14.35
N TYR A 11 -5.47 -5.54 14.82
CA TYR A 11 -5.32 -5.82 16.25
C TYR A 11 -4.24 -4.96 16.90
N GLN A 12 -3.14 -4.72 16.17
CA GLN A 12 -2.05 -3.86 16.62
C GLN A 12 -2.26 -2.39 16.22
N LYS A 13 -3.31 -2.09 15.44
CA LYS A 13 -3.57 -0.78 14.82
C LYS A 13 -2.32 -0.30 14.09
N GLU A 14 -1.75 -1.17 13.27
CA GLU A 14 -0.52 -0.90 12.55
C GLU A 14 -0.70 -1.19 11.06
N ILE A 15 -0.23 -0.27 10.23
CA ILE A 15 -0.09 -0.46 8.79
C ILE A 15 1.37 -0.23 8.40
N LEU A 16 1.97 -1.23 7.77
CA LEU A 16 3.34 -1.21 7.26
C LEU A 16 3.34 -1.15 5.74
N PHE A 17 4.38 -0.51 5.21
CA PHE A 17 4.54 -0.33 3.78
C PHE A 17 5.94 -0.75 3.33
N ASP A 18 6.00 -1.54 2.26
CA ASP A 18 7.24 -1.87 1.56
C ASP A 18 7.16 -1.51 0.08
N LYS A 19 8.30 -1.16 -0.51
CA LYS A 19 8.44 -0.98 -1.96
C LYS A 19 9.36 -2.05 -2.52
N TRP A 20 8.98 -2.63 -3.65
CA TRP A 20 9.83 -3.60 -4.32
C TRP A 20 11.04 -2.92 -4.94
N ASN A 21 12.24 -3.39 -4.59
CA ASN A 21 13.47 -2.94 -5.23
C ASN A 21 13.82 -3.90 -6.37
N ASN A 22 13.59 -3.45 -7.61
CA ASN A 22 13.86 -4.26 -8.81
C ASN A 22 15.33 -4.68 -8.97
N GLN A 23 16.29 -3.87 -8.50
CA GLN A 23 17.72 -4.17 -8.63
C GLN A 23 18.16 -5.25 -7.65
N ALA A 24 17.64 -5.19 -6.42
CA ALA A 24 17.98 -6.12 -5.35
C ALA A 24 17.06 -7.36 -5.31
N GLY A 25 15.92 -7.33 -6.01
CA GLY A 25 14.95 -8.42 -6.02
C GLY A 25 14.33 -8.68 -4.64
N VAL A 26 14.14 -7.64 -3.84
CA VAL A 26 13.61 -7.73 -2.46
C VAL A 26 12.63 -6.60 -2.15
N TRP A 27 11.72 -6.87 -1.21
CA TRP A 27 10.93 -5.84 -0.56
C TRP A 27 11.82 -5.01 0.36
N LYS A 28 11.70 -3.68 0.30
CA LYS A 28 12.35 -2.75 1.21
C LYS A 28 11.31 -1.90 1.90
N SER A 29 11.42 -1.81 3.23
CA SER A 29 10.53 -0.98 4.02
C SER A 29 10.62 0.48 3.60
N ILE A 30 9.43 1.07 3.38
CA ILE A 30 9.25 2.50 3.30
C ILE A 30 9.39 3.01 4.73
N SER A 31 10.53 3.66 4.99
CA SER A 31 10.90 4.17 6.31
C SER A 31 11.53 5.54 6.15
N TYR A 32 11.67 6.27 7.26
CA TYR A 32 12.35 7.56 7.22
C TYR A 32 13.77 7.42 6.66
N GLN A 33 14.49 6.31 6.87
CA GLN A 33 15.86 6.16 6.36
C GLN A 33 15.94 6.01 4.83
N ASN A 34 14.89 5.48 4.19
CA ASN A 34 14.91 5.17 2.76
C ASN A 34 14.00 6.10 1.94
N ASN A 35 13.00 6.72 2.59
CA ASN A 35 11.97 7.56 1.99
C ASN A 35 11.54 8.66 3.00
N GLU A 36 12.48 9.55 3.35
CA GLU A 36 12.36 10.54 4.44
C GLU A 36 11.07 11.37 4.42
N ASN A 37 10.51 11.63 3.24
CA ASN A 37 9.37 12.54 3.07
C ASN A 37 8.06 11.84 2.71
N SER A 38 8.00 10.50 2.77
CA SER A 38 6.78 9.79 2.39
C SER A 38 5.66 10.01 3.41
N LYS A 39 4.48 10.41 2.95
CA LYS A 39 3.30 10.58 3.81
C LYS A 39 2.79 9.23 4.35
N LEU A 40 3.13 8.12 3.68
CA LEU A 40 2.79 6.75 4.11
C LEU A 40 3.37 6.40 5.49
N ILE A 41 4.51 7.00 5.86
CA ILE A 41 5.18 6.70 7.13
C ILE A 41 4.84 7.67 8.27
N SER A 42 3.89 8.57 8.02
CA SER A 42 3.32 9.44 9.05
C SER A 42 2.59 8.64 10.13
N ASP A 43 2.55 9.16 11.36
CA ASP A 43 1.82 8.52 12.46
C ASP A 43 0.33 8.33 12.13
N LYS A 44 -0.25 9.27 11.35
CA LYS A 44 -1.63 9.18 10.89
C LYS A 44 -1.86 7.91 10.08
N MET A 45 -0.99 7.61 9.10
CA MET A 45 -1.16 6.44 8.24
C MET A 45 -0.82 5.14 8.99
N LYS A 46 0.30 5.12 9.71
CA LYS A 46 0.77 3.92 10.41
C LYS A 46 -0.16 3.44 11.52
N ARG A 47 -0.85 4.35 12.21
CA ARG A 47 -1.71 4.02 13.37
C ARG A 47 -3.21 3.99 13.05
N SER A 48 -3.55 4.04 11.77
CA SER A 48 -4.93 4.05 11.31
C SER A 48 -5.49 2.63 11.20
N PHE A 49 -6.80 2.56 11.00
CA PHE A 49 -7.46 1.38 10.45
C PHE A 49 -7.60 1.56 8.94
N LEU A 50 -7.23 0.53 8.19
CA LEU A 50 -7.22 0.61 6.73
C LEU A 50 -8.56 1.07 6.15
N PRO A 51 -9.74 0.56 6.58
CA PRO A 51 -11.02 0.97 6.00
C PRO A 51 -11.24 2.49 5.93
N PHE A 52 -10.82 3.21 6.98
CA PHE A 52 -11.02 4.66 7.05
C PHE A 52 -9.96 5.46 6.30
N THR A 53 -8.85 4.82 5.88
CA THR A 53 -7.69 5.51 5.29
C THR A 53 -7.23 4.94 3.97
N VAL A 54 -7.87 3.88 3.47
CA VAL A 54 -7.49 3.17 2.25
C VAL A 54 -7.42 4.11 1.05
N LYS A 55 -8.41 5.01 0.90
CA LYS A 55 -8.38 6.01 -0.19
C LYS A 55 -7.17 6.94 -0.09
N GLU A 56 -6.90 7.47 1.09
CA GLU A 56 -5.79 8.40 1.30
C GLU A 56 -4.44 7.70 1.09
N ILE A 57 -4.29 6.45 1.53
CA ILE A 57 -3.12 5.61 1.28
C ILE A 57 -2.89 5.45 -0.24
N ILE A 58 -3.95 5.13 -1.00
CA ILE A 58 -3.85 4.96 -2.45
C ILE A 58 -3.50 6.26 -3.15
N ASP A 59 -4.11 7.38 -2.75
CA ASP A 59 -3.79 8.70 -3.29
C ASP A 59 -2.32 9.06 -3.04
N ILE A 60 -1.79 8.79 -1.84
CA ILE A 60 -0.36 8.99 -1.53
C ILE A 60 0.51 8.09 -2.38
N ILE A 61 0.15 6.82 -2.58
CA ILE A 61 0.93 5.89 -3.41
C ILE A 61 1.05 6.44 -4.83
N ILE A 62 -0.03 6.96 -5.39
CA ILE A 62 -0.04 7.56 -6.72
C ILE A 62 0.83 8.83 -6.73
N GLU A 63 0.63 9.73 -5.77
CA GLU A 63 1.37 11.00 -5.70
C GLU A 63 2.89 10.80 -5.59
N GLU A 64 3.34 9.82 -4.81
CA GLU A 64 4.75 9.67 -4.46
C GLU A 64 5.50 8.62 -5.28
N TYR A 65 4.81 7.63 -5.83
CA TYR A 65 5.47 6.47 -6.42
C TYR A 65 5.02 6.10 -7.83
N ASP A 66 3.95 6.71 -8.36
CA ASP A 66 3.51 6.46 -9.73
C ASP A 66 4.55 6.98 -10.74
N ASP A 67 4.98 6.10 -11.64
CA ASP A 67 5.91 6.39 -12.73
C ASP A 67 5.20 6.45 -14.09
N GLY A 68 3.85 6.43 -14.10
CA GLY A 68 3.01 6.35 -15.30
C GLY A 68 2.75 4.92 -15.79
N SER A 69 3.37 3.91 -15.18
CA SER A 69 3.11 2.49 -15.50
C SER A 69 2.01 1.88 -14.64
N ASP A 70 1.72 0.59 -14.84
CA ASP A 70 0.83 -0.17 -13.95
C ASP A 70 1.44 -0.25 -12.54
N ILE A 71 0.57 -0.14 -11.53
CA ILE A 71 0.92 -0.27 -10.11
C ILE A 71 0.37 -1.61 -9.60
N GLU A 72 1.25 -2.42 -9.02
CA GLU A 72 0.88 -3.66 -8.33
C GLU A 72 0.90 -3.43 -6.82
N LEU A 73 -0.23 -3.65 -6.16
CA LEU A 73 -0.34 -3.63 -4.71
C LEU A 73 -0.40 -5.04 -4.17
N GLN A 74 0.56 -5.43 -3.35
CA GLN A 74 0.46 -6.64 -2.55
C GLN A 74 -0.20 -6.29 -1.21
N PHE A 75 -1.33 -6.90 -0.89
CA PHE A 75 -2.07 -6.63 0.33
C PHE A 75 -2.03 -7.84 1.28
N GLU A 76 -1.58 -7.61 2.51
CA GLU A 76 -1.60 -8.57 3.62
C GLU A 76 -2.47 -7.97 4.74
N GLY A 77 -3.54 -8.64 5.15
CA GLY A 77 -4.50 -8.11 6.12
C GLY A 77 -5.77 -8.94 6.15
N THR A 78 -6.85 -8.40 6.69
CA THR A 78 -8.12 -9.13 6.77
C THR A 78 -8.82 -9.23 5.40
N ASP A 79 -9.70 -10.22 5.26
CA ASP A 79 -10.48 -10.42 4.03
C ASP A 79 -11.39 -9.22 3.73
N ASP A 80 -11.98 -8.64 4.76
CA ASP A 80 -12.86 -7.46 4.63
C ASP A 80 -12.09 -6.24 4.11
N GLU A 81 -10.91 -5.96 4.69
CA GLU A 81 -10.02 -4.89 4.22
C GLU A 81 -9.57 -5.11 2.77
N PHE A 82 -9.26 -6.36 2.40
CA PHE A 82 -8.90 -6.69 1.02
C PHE A 82 -10.05 -6.42 0.06
N GLN A 83 -11.28 -6.80 0.40
CA GLN A 83 -12.45 -6.55 -0.45
C GLN A 83 -12.72 -5.05 -0.61
N GLU A 84 -12.58 -4.28 0.45
CA GLU A 84 -12.73 -2.82 0.40
C GLU A 84 -11.69 -2.17 -0.51
N LEU A 85 -10.43 -2.59 -0.39
CA LEU A 85 -9.36 -2.12 -1.27
C LEU A 85 -9.65 -2.47 -2.75
N ILE A 86 -10.08 -3.70 -3.02
CA ILE A 86 -10.47 -4.16 -4.37
C ILE A 86 -11.64 -3.33 -4.92
N TYR A 87 -12.63 -3.03 -4.09
CA TYR A 87 -13.78 -2.22 -4.50
C TYR A 87 -13.35 -0.81 -4.87
N LEU A 88 -12.50 -0.19 -4.05
CA LEU A 88 -11.98 1.15 -4.30
C LEU A 88 -11.22 1.23 -5.63
N VAL A 89 -10.28 0.30 -5.90
CA VAL A 89 -9.38 0.42 -7.07
C VAL A 89 -10.05 0.11 -8.42
N LYS A 90 -11.27 -0.45 -8.41
CA LYS A 90 -12.05 -0.69 -9.64
C LYS A 90 -12.60 0.59 -10.26
N GLU A 91 -12.77 1.63 -9.45
CA GLU A 91 -13.30 2.93 -9.90
C GLU A 91 -12.20 3.80 -10.52
N ALA A 92 -12.57 4.68 -11.45
CA ALA A 92 -11.67 5.73 -11.90
C ALA A 92 -11.40 6.71 -10.72
N PRO A 93 -10.15 7.19 -10.52
CA PRO A 93 -9.00 7.14 -11.43
C PRO A 93 -8.04 5.94 -11.23
N TYR A 94 -8.40 4.94 -10.42
CA TYR A 94 -7.48 3.91 -9.92
C TYR A 94 -7.30 2.69 -10.84
N SER A 95 -7.86 2.71 -12.04
CA SER A 95 -7.89 1.57 -12.98
C SER A 95 -6.54 0.92 -13.36
N ARG A 96 -5.40 1.61 -13.16
CA ARG A 96 -4.05 1.05 -13.37
C ARG A 96 -3.52 0.23 -12.18
N ILE A 97 -4.25 0.23 -11.07
CA ILE A 97 -3.88 -0.48 -9.86
C ILE A 97 -4.42 -1.90 -9.89
N LYS A 98 -3.52 -2.87 -9.79
CA LYS A 98 -3.85 -4.28 -9.61
C LYS A 98 -3.50 -4.68 -8.19
N VAL A 99 -4.48 -5.22 -7.47
CA VAL A 99 -4.27 -5.66 -6.08
C VAL A 99 -4.18 -7.18 -6.07
N LEU A 100 -3.12 -7.69 -5.45
CA LEU A 100 -2.86 -9.10 -5.24
C LEU A 100 -2.90 -9.38 -3.73
N LYS A 101 -3.58 -10.44 -3.32
CA LYS A 101 -3.54 -10.89 -1.94
C LYS A 101 -2.17 -11.52 -1.66
N GLY A 102 -1.48 -11.01 -0.65
CA GLY A 102 -0.23 -11.54 -0.13
C GLY A 102 -0.46 -12.30 1.18
N GLY A 103 0.51 -13.12 1.55
CA GLY A 103 0.38 -14.07 2.66
C GLY A 103 -0.39 -15.32 2.23
N ASP A 104 0.20 -16.50 2.45
CA ASP A 104 -0.58 -17.74 2.47
C ASP A 104 -1.52 -17.69 3.71
N PRO A 105 -2.74 -18.27 3.63
CA PRO A 105 -3.60 -18.43 4.80
C PRO A 105 -2.93 -19.18 5.96
#